data_AF-A0A7C1XJ84-F1
#
_entry.id   AF-A0A7C1XJ84-F1
#
_cell.length_a   1.000
_cell.length_b   1.000
_cell.length_c   1.000
_cell.angle_alpha   90.00
_cell.angle_beta   90.00
_cell.angle_gamma   90.00
#
_symmetry.space_group_name_H-M   'P 1'
#
loop_
_entity.id
_entity.type
_entity.pdbx_description
1 polymer ?
#
loop_
_entity_poly.entity_id
_entity_poly.type
_entity_poly.pdbx_seq_one_letter_code
_entity_poly.pdbx_strand_id
1 'polypeptide(L)'
;MEKTYQLDIESGQNTMIVVYNTYQYDYYCTFSWTARAGIAYEITDQENAYPLTLYRWHRKNSLWAIRLDPMDPVKCTRKPVNQ
;
A
#
# COMPACT_ATOMS: atom_id res chain seq x y z
N MET A 1 -4.88 -16.67 -9.33
CA MET A 1 -3.68 -16.48 -8.49
C MET A 1 -3.50 -14.99 -8.30
N GLU A 2 -3.90 -14.44 -7.16
CA GLU A 2 -3.48 -13.08 -6.80
C GLU A 2 -1.96 -13.09 -6.66
N LYS A 3 -1.29 -12.19 -7.37
CA LYS A 3 0.16 -12.02 -7.22
C LYS A 3 0.40 -11.22 -5.96
N THR A 4 0.65 -11.91 -4.85
CA THR A 4 1.17 -11.28 -3.65
C THR A 4 2.64 -10.96 -3.90
N TYR A 5 2.95 -9.69 -4.15
CA TYR A 5 4.33 -9.24 -4.24
C TYR A 5 4.84 -8.98 -2.82
N GLN A 6 5.90 -9.69 -2.42
CA GLN A 6 6.61 -9.43 -1.18
C GLN A 6 7.90 -8.67 -1.51
N LEU A 7 8.07 -7.52 -0.86
CA LEU A 7 9.27 -6.70 -0.95
C LEU A 7 9.86 -6.56 0.45
N ASP A 8 11.12 -6.94 0.60
CA ASP A 8 11.88 -6.65 1.80
C ASP A 8 12.39 -5.21 1.71
N ILE A 9 12.02 -4.39 2.71
CA ILE A 9 12.40 -2.99 2.80
C ILE A 9 13.29 -2.77 4.03
N GLU A 10 14.24 -1.85 3.91
CA GLU A 10 15.05 -1.44 5.06
C GLU A 10 14.20 -0.68 6.09
N SER A 11 14.56 -0.82 7.36
CA SER A 11 13.96 0.01 8.41
C SER A 11 14.37 1.47 8.23
N GLY A 12 13.44 2.40 8.46
CA GLY A 12 13.68 3.83 8.29
C GLY A 12 12.67 4.49 7.36
N GLN A 13 12.99 5.68 6.87
CA GLN A 13 12.12 6.43 5.98
C GLN A 13 12.04 5.74 4.63
N ASN A 14 10.84 5.35 4.22
CA ASN A 14 10.58 4.72 2.94
C ASN A 14 9.60 5.57 2.14
N THR A 15 9.78 5.52 0.82
CA THR A 15 8.86 6.10 -0.15
C THR A 15 8.63 5.07 -1.25
N MET A 16 7.36 4.78 -1.54
CA MET A 16 6.99 3.84 -2.59
C MET A 16 5.90 4.43 -3.47
N ILE A 17 6.02 4.21 -4.77
CA ILE A 17 5.01 4.58 -5.76
C ILE A 17 4.36 3.29 -6.25
N VAL A 18 3.05 3.19 -6.07
CA VAL A 18 2.24 2.07 -6.56
C VAL A 18 1.43 2.55 -7.75
N VAL A 19 1.47 1.75 -8.82
CA VAL A 19 0.60 1.92 -9.98
C VAL A 19 -0.58 0.96 -9.82
N TYR A 20 -1.78 1.51 -9.70
CA TYR A 20 -3.02 0.75 -9.67
C TYR A 20 -3.79 0.98 -10.97
N ASN A 21 -3.79 -0.03 -11.81
CA ASN A 21 -4.44 0.00 -13.11
C ASN A 21 -5.91 -0.39 -12.97
N THR A 22 -6.80 0.48 -13.43
CA THR A 22 -8.24 0.20 -13.55
C THR A 22 -8.64 0.23 -15.03
N TYR A 23 -9.87 -0.14 -15.34
CA TYR A 23 -10.37 -0.06 -16.73
C TYR A 23 -10.36 1.36 -17.31
N GLN A 24 -10.45 2.40 -16.48
CA GLN A 24 -10.59 3.78 -16.93
C GLN A 24 -9.33 4.61 -16.71
N TYR A 25 -8.58 4.33 -15.64
CA TYR A 25 -7.44 5.15 -15.22
C TYR A 25 -6.31 4.32 -14.62
N ASP A 26 -5.11 4.84 -14.77
CA ASP A 26 -3.93 4.43 -14.01
C ASP A 26 -3.72 5.39 -12.84
N TYR A 27 -3.80 4.86 -11.63
CA TYR A 27 -3.56 5.62 -10.41
C TYR A 27 -2.12 5.45 -9.96
N TYR A 28 -1.40 6.56 -9.86
CA TYR A 28 -0.05 6.61 -9.32
C TYR A 28 -0.13 7.16 -7.90
N CYS A 29 -0.17 6.27 -6.92
CA CYS A 29 -0.24 6.63 -5.51
C CYS A 29 1.16 6.54 -4.87
N THR A 30 1.59 7.62 -4.23
CA THR A 30 2.87 7.72 -3.49
C THR A 30 2.60 7.59 -2.00
N PHE A 31 3.25 6.61 -1.37
CA PHE A 31 3.24 6.40 0.07
C PHE A 31 4.59 6.79 0.64
N SER A 32 4.59 7.46 1.79
CA SER A 32 5.79 7.64 2.59
C SER A 32 5.50 7.30 4.04
N TRP A 33 6.33 6.43 4.61
CA TRP A 33 6.18 5.97 5.99
C TRP A 33 7.55 5.63 6.57
N THR A 34 7.61 5.57 7.90
CA THR A 34 8.79 5.07 8.59
C THR A 34 8.62 3.58 8.87
N ALA A 35 9.29 2.74 8.08
CA ALA A 35 9.29 1.29 8.25
C ALA A 35 10.05 0.90 9.53
N ARG A 36 9.56 -0.14 10.18
CA ARG A 36 10.14 -0.70 11.41
C ARG A 36 10.52 -2.15 11.15
N ALA A 37 11.69 -2.56 11.64
CA ALA A 37 12.16 -3.93 11.50
C ALA A 37 11.14 -4.92 12.10
N GLY A 38 10.90 -6.04 11.40
CA GLY A 38 9.97 -7.08 11.83
C GLY A 38 8.48 -6.74 11.66
N ILE A 39 8.15 -5.61 11.04
CA ILE A 39 6.78 -5.20 10.73
C ILE A 39 6.53 -5.35 9.23
N ALA A 40 5.43 -6.01 8.88
CA ALA A 40 4.95 -6.08 7.51
C ALA A 40 4.01 -4.92 7.20
N TYR A 41 4.01 -4.49 5.96
CA TYR A 41 3.14 -3.44 5.45
C TYR A 41 2.42 -3.98 4.22
N GLU A 42 1.17 -3.59 4.04
CA GLU A 42 0.31 -4.06 2.96
C GLU A 42 -0.39 -2.86 2.33
N ILE A 43 -0.47 -2.83 1.01
CA ILE A 43 -1.28 -1.83 0.30
C ILE A 43 -2.47 -2.54 -0.31
N THR A 44 -3.67 -2.01 -0.07
CA THR A 44 -4.91 -2.61 -0.52
C THR A 44 -5.82 -1.57 -1.16
N ASP A 45 -6.66 -2.00 -2.10
CA ASP A 45 -7.73 -1.23 -2.73
C ASP A 45 -9.05 -1.46 -1.98
N GLN A 46 -9.11 -1.07 -0.71
CA GLN A 46 -10.37 -1.05 0.03
C GLN A 46 -11.13 0.26 -0.22
N GLU A 47 -12.46 0.22 -0.14
CA GLU A 47 -13.39 1.35 -0.36
C GLU A 47 -13.18 2.50 0.66
N ASN A 48 -12.05 3.19 0.55
CA ASN A 48 -11.68 4.36 1.31
C ASN A 48 -11.72 5.61 0.43
N ALA A 49 -11.41 6.76 1.01
CA ALA A 49 -11.36 8.05 0.29
C ALA A 49 -10.34 8.07 -0.87
N TYR A 50 -9.35 7.16 -0.86
CA TYR A 50 -8.34 6.99 -1.89
C TYR A 50 -8.40 5.59 -2.48
N PRO A 51 -7.98 5.41 -3.76
CA PRO A 51 -8.05 4.11 -4.44
C PRO A 51 -7.11 3.05 -3.84
N LEU A 52 -6.11 3.47 -3.06
CA LEU A 52 -5.20 2.59 -2.34
C LEU A 52 -4.97 3.12 -0.93
N THR A 53 -4.82 2.21 0.03
CA THR A 53 -4.49 2.51 1.43
C THR A 53 -3.35 1.61 1.88
N LEU A 54 -2.37 2.18 2.61
CA LEU A 54 -1.30 1.42 3.25
C LEU A 54 -1.72 1.04 4.68
N TYR A 55 -1.59 -0.23 5.02
CA TYR A 55 -1.83 -0.76 6.35
C TYR A 55 -0.56 -1.32 6.96
N ARG A 56 -0.45 -1.17 8.27
CA ARG A 56 0.56 -1.84 9.07
C ARG A 56 0.00 -3.15 9.60
N TRP A 57 0.71 -4.25 9.35
CA TRP A 57 0.36 -5.53 9.92
C TRP A 57 0.91 -5.66 11.33
N HIS A 58 0.00 -5.85 12.29
CA HIS A 58 0.37 -6.33 13.61
C HIS A 58 0.07 -7.82 13.70
N ARG A 59 1.13 -8.62 13.78
CA ARG A 59 1.02 -10.06 14.02
C ARG A 59 0.58 -10.27 15.46
N LYS A 60 -0.68 -10.65 15.67
CA LYS A 60 -1.22 -10.88 17.02
C LYS A 60 -0.92 -12.29 17.52
N ASN A 61 -0.90 -13.28 16.64
CA ASN A 61 -0.44 -14.66 16.89
C ASN A 61 -0.25 -15.41 15.55
N SER A 62 -0.05 -16.73 15.60
CA SER A 62 0.14 -17.59 14.40
C SER A 62 -1.09 -17.70 13.50
N LEU A 63 -2.26 -17.24 13.92
CA LEU A 63 -3.53 -17.40 13.22
C LEU A 63 -4.19 -16.07 12.80
N TRP A 64 -3.77 -14.94 13.39
CA TRP A 64 -4.43 -13.65 13.19
C TRP A 64 -3.42 -12.51 12.98
N ALA A 65 -3.56 -11.82 11.86
CA ALA A 65 -3.00 -10.50 11.64
C ALA A 65 -4.14 -9.48 11.60
N ILE A 66 -3.93 -8.33 12.25
CA ILE A 66 -4.88 -7.22 12.20
C ILE A 66 -4.24 -6.12 11.37
N ARG A 67 -4.98 -5.64 10.36
CA ARG A 67 -4.68 -4.39 9.66
C ARG A 67 -4.93 -3.25 10.63
N LEU A 68 -3.86 -2.61 11.07
CA LEU A 68 -3.94 -1.41 11.91
C LEU A 68 -3.39 -0.22 11.13
N ASP A 69 -3.75 0.97 11.61
CA ASP A 69 -3.19 2.25 11.18
C ASP A 69 -3.29 2.48 9.66
N PRO A 70 -4.50 2.67 9.10
CA PRO A 70 -4.64 3.05 7.70
C PRO A 70 -3.88 4.35 7.44
N MET A 71 -3.02 4.32 6.44
CA MET A 71 -2.27 5.46 5.95
C MET A 71 -2.67 5.75 4.51
N ASP A 72 -3.17 6.96 4.31
CA ASP A 72 -3.48 7.48 2.99
C ASP A 72 -2.19 7.76 2.20
N PRO A 73 -2.24 7.70 0.86
CA PRO A 73 -1.12 8.13 0.04
C PRO A 73 -0.88 9.63 0.21
N VAL A 74 0.39 10.04 0.30
CA VAL A 74 0.81 11.44 0.33
C VAL A 74 0.35 12.18 -0.93
N LYS A 75 0.29 11.45 -2.05
CA LYS A 75 -0.20 11.95 -3.33
C LYS A 75 -0.78 10.80 -4.12
N CYS A 76 -1.94 10.97 -4.72
CA CYS A 76 -2.40 10.05 -5.75
C CYS A 76 -2.89 10.81 -6.99
N THR A 77 -2.30 10.49 -8.14
CA THR A 77 -2.66 11.11 -9.42
C THR A 77 -3.23 10.07 -10.36
N ARG A 78 -4.40 10.36 -10.94
CA ARG A 78 -4.98 9.55 -12.01
C ARG A 78 -4.47 10.00 -13.37
N LYS A 79 -4.17 9.05 -14.25
CA LYS A 79 -3.91 9.26 -15.68
C LYS A 79 -4.88 8.42 -16.51
N PRO A 80 -5.34 8.87 -17.68
CA PRO A 80 -6.17 8.06 -18.57
C PRO A 80 -5.39 6.83 -19.06
N VAL A 81 -6.07 5.69 -19.21
CA VAL A 81 -5.51 4.54 -19.93
C VAL A 81 -5.52 4.90 -21.42
N ASN A 82 -4.33 5.11 -21.99
CA ASN A 82 -4.03 5.62 -23.34
C ASN A 82 -3.87 7.15 -23.45
N GLN A 83 -2.61 7.59 -23.44
CA GLN A 83 -2.11 8.71 -24.23
C GLN A 83 -0.89 8.23 -25.02
#